data_AF-D5ZQT9-F1
#
_entry.id   AF-D5ZQT9-F1
#
_cell.length_a   1.000
_cell.length_b   1.000
_cell.length_c   1.000
_cell.angle_alpha   90.00
_cell.angle_beta   90.00
_cell.angle_gamma   90.00
#
_symmetry.space_group_name_H-M   'P 1'
#
loop_
_entity.id
_entity.type
_entity.pdbx_description
1 polymer ?
#
loop_
_entity_poly.entity_id
_entity_poly.type
_entity_poly.pdbx_seq_one_letter_code
_entity_poly.pdbx_strand_id
1 'polypeptide(L)' 'MLARTDLLAAAGLRLPWGVAAAHLLRARGLSADTATGPRTPEELPAAASAVPRPSGR' A
#
# COMPACT_ATOMS: atom_id res chain seq x y z
N MET A 1 11.25 3.61 2.04
CA MET A 1 11.88 2.50 2.80
C MET A 1 11.84 1.24 1.93
N LEU A 2 12.80 1.09 1.00
CA LEU A 2 12.91 -0.05 0.07
C LEU A 2 13.79 -1.19 0.61
N ALA A 3 14.72 -0.88 1.52
CA ALA A 3 15.67 -1.84 2.08
C ALA A 3 15.04 -3.08 2.74
N ARG A 4 13.78 -2.99 3.22
CA ARG A 4 13.08 -4.14 3.80
C ARG A 4 12.49 -5.08 2.74
N THR A 5 12.18 -4.55 1.56
CA THR A 5 11.60 -5.28 0.42
C THR A 5 12.65 -6.15 -0.26
N ASP A 6 13.86 -5.61 -0.48
CA ASP A 6 14.95 -6.34 -1.12
C ASP A 6 15.43 -7.53 -0.27
N LEU A 7 15.42 -7.37 1.07
CA LEU A 7 15.74 -8.45 2.02
C LEU A 7 14.70 -9.58 2.02
N LEU A 8 13.41 -9.27 1.84
CA LEU A 8 12.37 -10.29 1.69
C LEU A 8 12.55 -11.10 0.41
N ALA A 9 12.85 -10.42 -0.71
CA ALA A 9 13.14 -11.08 -1.97
C ALA A 9 14.40 -11.97 -1.88
N ALA A 10 15.47 -11.48 -1.24
CA ALA A 10 16.69 -12.26 -1.01
C ALA A 10 16.47 -13.49 -0.11
N ALA A 11 15.48 -13.45 0.78
CA ALA A 11 15.07 -14.59 1.61
C ALA A 11 14.13 -15.57 0.88
N GLY A 12 13.81 -15.34 -0.40
CA GLY A 12 12.83 -16.14 -1.15
C GLY A 12 11.38 -15.94 -0.67
N LEU A 13 11.14 -14.93 0.17
CA LEU A 13 9.84 -14.62 0.73
C LEU A 13 9.11 -13.65 -0.18
N ARG A 14 7.85 -13.96 -0.47
CA ARG A 14 6.99 -13.05 -1.23
C ARG A 14 6.71 -11.82 -0.39
N LEU A 15 6.53 -10.69 -1.08
CA LEU A 15 6.19 -9.44 -0.43
C LEU A 15 4.90 -9.61 0.39
N PRO A 16 4.87 -9.19 1.67
CA PRO A 16 3.66 -9.24 2.46
C PRO A 16 2.53 -8.50 1.75
N TRP A 17 1.35 -9.10 1.70
CA TRP A 17 0.16 -8.57 1.00
C TRP A 17 -0.02 -7.07 1.17
N GLY A 18 -0.01 -6.58 2.41
CA GLY A 18 -0.26 -5.16 2.68
C GLY A 18 0.78 -4.21 2.09
N VAL A 19 2.03 -4.66 1.92
CA VAL A 19 3.07 -3.86 1.25
C VAL A 19 2.83 -3.84 -0.27
N ALA A 20 2.48 -4.99 -0.87
CA ALA A 20 2.15 -5.07 -2.29
C ALA A 20 0.92 -4.23 -2.64
N ALA A 21 -0.14 -4.32 -1.83
CA ALA A 21 -1.36 -3.56 -1.98
C ALA A 21 -1.12 -2.05 -1.78
N ALA A 22 -0.34 -1.64 -0.77
CA ALA A 22 0.05 -0.25 -0.57
C ALA A 22 0.81 0.32 -1.77
N HIS A 23 1.77 -0.44 -2.32
CA HIS A 23 2.52 -0.04 -3.51
C HIS A 23 1.60 0.13 -4.72
N LEU A 24 0.68 -0.82 -4.94
CA LEU A 24 -0.29 -0.74 -6.04
C LEU A 24 -1.21 0.48 -5.91
N LEU A 25 -1.80 0.71 -4.73
CA LEU A 25 -2.71 1.84 -4.50
C LEU A 25 -2.01 3.18 -4.72
N ARG A 26 -0.76 3.33 -4.23
CA ARG A 26 0.06 4.53 -4.47
C ARG A 26 0.37 4.73 -5.94
N ALA A 27 0.77 3.68 -6.66
CA ALA A 27 1.03 3.74 -8.10
C ALA A 27 -0.23 4.14 -8.91
N ARG A 28 -1.42 3.88 -8.36
CA ARG A 28 -2.72 4.25 -8.98
C ARG A 28 -3.27 5.59 -8.49
N GLY A 29 -2.56 6.31 -7.61
CA GLY A 29 -3.00 7.60 -7.07
C GLY A 29 -4.14 7.50 -6.04
N LEU A 30 -4.44 6.30 -5.54
CA LEU A 30 -5.56 6.01 -4.64
C LEU A 30 -5.11 6.00 -3.17
N SER A 31 -4.18 6.89 -2.80
CA SER A 31 -3.58 6.83 -1.46
C SER A 31 -4.54 7.44 -0.45
N ALA A 32 -5.30 6.58 0.24
CA ALA A 32 -5.85 6.90 1.54
C ALA A 32 -4.70 7.34 2.46
N ASP A 33 -5.00 8.20 3.43
CA ASP A 33 -4.10 8.68 4.49
C ASP A 33 -3.62 7.56 5.44
N THR A 34 -3.74 6.30 5.02
CA THR A 34 -3.20 5.15 5.72
C THR A 34 -1.74 4.98 5.28
N ALA A 35 -0.84 5.65 6.00
CA ALA A 35 0.61 5.44 5.89
C ALA A 35 1.00 3.94 5.96
N THR A 36 0.10 3.11 6.48
CA THR A 36 0.12 1.65 6.48
C THR A 36 -1.00 1.16 5.57
N GLY A 37 -0.72 0.69 4.35
CA GLY A 37 -1.76 0.19 3.44
C GLY A 37 -2.57 -0.99 4.01
N PRO A 38 -3.58 -1.48 3.26
CA PRO A 38 -4.55 -2.45 3.78
C PRO A 38 -3.85 -3.71 4.31
N ARG A 39 -4.16 -4.11 5.54
CA ARG A 39 -3.57 -5.28 6.20
C ARG A 39 -4.26 -6.57 5.79
N THR A 40 -5.50 -6.49 5.31
CA THR A 40 -6.27 -7.64 4.78
C THR A 40 -6.87 -7.35 3.39
N PRO A 41 -7.27 -8.39 2.63
CA PRO A 41 -7.94 -8.20 1.34
C PRO A 41 -9.28 -7.43 1.43
N GLU A 42 -10.01 -7.61 2.53
CA GLU A 42 -11.34 -7.02 2.77
C GLU A 42 -11.27 -5.50 2.98
N GLU A 43 -10.11 -4.98 3.41
CA GLU A 43 -9.87 -3.54 3.57
C GLU A 43 -9.58 -2.83 2.24
N LEU A 44 -9.28 -3.58 1.17
CA LEU A 44 -8.86 -3.01 -0.12
C LEU A 44 -9.96 -2.17 -0.81
N PRO A 45 -11.25 -2.57 -0.85
CA PRO A 45 -12.30 -1.74 -1.41
C PRO A 45 -12.45 -0.38 -0.70
N ALA A 46 -12.31 -0.36 0.63
CA ALA A 46 -12.33 0.87 1.42
C ALA A 46 -11.11 1.76 1.14
N ALA A 47 -9.92 1.15 1.03
CA ALA A 47 -8.69 1.88 0.70
C ALA A 47 -8.70 2.45 -0.73
N ALA A 48 -9.27 1.73 -1.70
CA ALA A 48 -9.36 2.16 -3.09
C ALA A 48 -10.44 3.22 -3.37
N SER A 49 -11.45 3.31 -2.49
CA SER A 49 -12.55 4.29 -2.60
C SER A 49 -12.30 5.57 -1.82
N ALA A 50 -11.22 5.64 -1.04
CA ALA A 50 -10.79 6.85 -0.38
C ALA A 50 -10.38 7.88 -1.44
N VAL A 51 -11.30 8.79 -1.78
CA VAL A 51 -11.02 9.97 -2.59
C VAL A 51 -9.90 10.73 -1.89
N PRO A 52 -8.75 10.99 -2.55
CA PRO A 52 -7.74 11.87 -2.00
C PRO A 52 -8.42 13.21 -1.73
N ARG A 53 -8.52 13.62 -0.46
CA ARG A 53 -8.93 14.99 -0.18
C ARG A 53 -7.87 15.88 -0.82
N PRO A 54 -8.23 16.81 -1.73
CA PRO A 54 -7.25 17.76 -2.23
C PRO A 54 -6.69 18.47 -1.00
N SER A 55 -5.38 18.36 -0.80
CA SER A 55 -4.66 19.10 0.23
C SER A 55 -4.90 20.57 -0.08
N GLY A 56 -5.87 21.17 0.61
CA GLY A 56 -6.23 22.57 0.44
C GLY A 56 -4.98 23.42 0.66
N ARG A 57 -4.67 24.23 -0.35
CA ARG A 57 -3.70 25.33 -0.28
C ARG A 57 -4.15 26.36 0.75
#